data_AF-A0A1X0R176-F1
#
_entry.id   AF-A0A1X0R176-F1
#
_cell.length_a   1.000
_cell.length_b   1.000
_cell.length_c   1.000
_cell.angle_alpha   90.00
_cell.angle_beta   90.00
_cell.angle_gamma   90.00
#
_symmetry.space_group_name_H-M   'P 1'
#
loop_
_entity.id
_entity.type
_entity.pdbx_description
1 polymer ?
#
loop_
_entity_poly.entity_id
_entity_poly.type
_entity_poly.pdbx_seq_one_letter_code
_entity_poly.pdbx_strand_id
1 'polypeptide(L)'
;MKESRTKTYFEITITPGKEYINYESSEYNTSQTYIFCFKKLLHPKRSTTDKNGYINLKNVNGAFVCVNPSCPSVKAGQNTHARDNLNAVAIGLSGMATLLLGKTFPQFNRNISPSQTDQFNQLAAAFCTGNAVKPITAGYNT
;
A
#
# COMPACT_ATOMS: atom_id res chain seq x y z
N MET A 1 9.23 14.63 18.33
CA MET A 1 8.13 13.71 18.69
C MET A 1 8.60 12.29 18.36
N LYS A 2 8.85 11.44 19.35
CA LYS A 2 9.30 10.05 19.13
C LYS A 2 8.10 9.23 18.68
N GLU A 3 8.13 8.75 17.44
CA GLU A 3 7.09 7.92 16.86
C GLU A 3 7.19 6.50 17.44
N SER A 4 6.18 6.13 18.23
CA SER A 4 6.07 4.79 18.83
C SER A 4 5.63 3.82 17.74
N ARG A 5 6.54 2.90 17.37
CA ARG A 5 6.34 1.90 16.31
C ARG A 5 5.48 0.76 16.85
N THR A 6 4.23 0.68 16.39
CA THR A 6 3.40 -0.52 16.61
C THR A 6 3.73 -1.47 15.47
N LYS A 7 4.28 -2.65 15.74
CA LYS A 7 4.52 -3.66 14.69
C LYS A 7 3.24 -4.44 14.46
N THR A 8 2.68 -4.39 13.25
CA THR A 8 1.51 -5.20 12.90
C THR A 8 1.96 -6.52 12.27
N TYR A 9 1.63 -7.64 12.91
CA TYR A 9 1.91 -8.99 12.42
C TYR A 9 0.67 -9.52 11.69
N PHE A 10 0.85 -10.04 10.47
CA PHE A 10 -0.21 -10.75 9.75
C PHE A 10 0.18 -12.22 9.63
N GLU A 11 -0.56 -13.09 10.32
CA GLU A 11 -0.43 -14.53 10.18
C GLU A 11 -1.25 -15.00 8.96
N ILE A 12 -0.57 -15.46 7.91
CA ILE A 12 -1.21 -16.06 6.74
C ILE A 12 -1.04 -17.58 6.86
N THR A 13 -2.15 -18.31 7.05
CA THR A 13 -2.15 -19.78 7.09
C THR A 13 -2.38 -20.31 5.69
N ILE A 14 -1.43 -21.07 5.14
CA ILE A 14 -1.63 -21.86 3.93
C ILE A 14 -1.47 -23.33 4.33
N THR A 15 -2.53 -24.13 4.21
CA THR A 15 -2.52 -25.58 4.48
C THR A 15 -2.53 -26.37 3.16
N PRO A 16 -1.82 -27.51 3.08
CA PRO A 16 -1.97 -28.61 4.04
C PRO A 16 -0.64 -29.08 4.66
N GLY A 17 -0.52 -28.95 6.00
CA GLY A 17 0.72 -29.23 6.73
C GLY A 17 1.46 -27.96 7.14
N LYS A 18 0.94 -27.32 8.19
CA LYS A 18 1.38 -26.10 8.88
C LYS A 18 2.82 -25.62 8.61
N GLU A 19 2.96 -24.74 7.62
CA GLU A 19 4.14 -23.88 7.43
C GLU A 19 3.71 -22.42 7.67
N TYR A 20 4.42 -21.71 8.54
CA TYR A 20 4.07 -20.34 8.96
C TYR A 20 5.00 -19.34 8.27
N ILE A 21 4.45 -18.49 7.41
CA ILE A 21 5.21 -17.39 6.81
C ILE A 21 5.02 -16.15 7.69
N ASN A 22 6.02 -15.85 8.53
CA ASN A 22 6.09 -14.56 9.22
C ASN A 22 6.53 -13.49 8.22
N TYR A 23 5.60 -12.64 7.76
CA TYR A 23 5.91 -11.52 6.89
C TYR A 23 5.97 -10.23 7.71
N GLU A 24 7.13 -9.58 7.73
CA GLU A 24 7.27 -8.24 8.31
C GLU A 24 6.84 -7.23 7.26
N SER A 25 5.59 -6.76 7.37
CA SER A 25 5.10 -5.69 6.51
C SER A 25 5.82 -4.40 6.87
N SER A 26 6.56 -3.84 5.92
CA SER A 26 7.08 -2.49 6.03
C SER A 26 5.89 -1.52 6.05
N GLU A 27 5.63 -0.89 7.21
CA GLU A 27 4.62 0.17 7.39
C GLU A 27 5.00 1.48 6.66
N TYR A 28 6.12 1.48 5.94
CA TYR A 28 6.59 2.63 5.22
C TYR A 28 5.63 2.97 4.06
N ASN A 29 5.05 4.16 4.10
CA ASN A 29 4.16 4.73 3.09
C ASN A 29 2.84 3.96 2.82
N THR A 30 2.56 2.84 3.50
CA THR A 30 1.30 2.08 3.36
C THR A 30 0.08 2.93 3.72
N SER A 31 0.21 3.80 4.73
CA SER A 31 -0.83 4.75 5.17
C SER A 31 -0.82 6.09 4.45
N GLN A 32 0.13 6.32 3.54
CA GLN A 32 0.35 7.60 2.86
C GLN A 32 0.30 7.47 1.33
N THR A 33 0.13 6.26 0.81
CA THR A 33 0.11 5.96 -0.63
C THR A 33 -1.28 5.51 -1.06
N TYR A 34 -1.80 6.15 -2.10
CA TYR A 34 -3.08 5.77 -2.69
C TYR A 34 -2.92 4.54 -3.58
N ILE A 35 -3.65 3.47 -3.29
CA ILE A 35 -3.43 2.17 -3.96
C ILE A 35 -3.74 2.21 -5.46
N PHE A 36 -4.73 3.01 -5.88
CA PHE A 36 -5.16 3.03 -7.27
C PHE A 36 -4.20 3.75 -8.22
N CYS A 37 -3.24 4.54 -7.72
CA CYS A 37 -2.24 5.18 -8.58
C CYS A 37 -0.83 5.27 -7.98
N PHE A 38 -0.65 4.70 -6.78
CA PHE A 38 0.59 4.73 -6.02
C PHE A 38 1.20 6.13 -5.85
N LYS A 39 0.35 7.16 -5.71
CA LYS A 39 0.75 8.54 -5.39
C LYS A 39 0.41 8.89 -3.95
N LYS A 40 1.07 9.92 -3.42
CA LYS A 40 0.80 10.39 -2.05
C LYS A 40 -0.66 10.83 -1.87
N LEU A 41 -1.19 10.50 -0.71
CA LEU A 41 -2.51 10.90 -0.24
C LEU A 41 -2.49 12.31 0.35
N LEU A 42 -3.64 12.98 0.28
CA LEU A 42 -3.88 14.23 0.98
C LEU A 42 -4.97 14.03 2.04
N HIS A 43 -4.84 14.76 3.15
CA HIS A 43 -5.91 14.87 4.13
C HIS A 43 -7.02 15.76 3.56
N PRO A 44 -8.27 15.28 3.46
CA PRO A 44 -9.37 16.10 3.00
C PRO A 44 -9.57 17.25 3.97
N LYS A 45 -9.93 18.42 3.42
CA LYS A 45 -10.26 19.60 4.21
C LYS A 45 -11.73 19.95 4.00
N ARG A 46 -12.44 20.21 5.09
CA ARG A 46 -13.82 20.72 5.09
C ARG A 46 -13.80 22.20 5.46
N SER A 47 -14.50 23.00 4.66
CA SER A 47 -14.79 24.38 5.00
C SER A 47 -15.86 24.42 6.10
N THR A 48 -15.60 25.18 7.17
CA THR A 48 -16.54 25.43 8.27
C THR A 48 -16.59 26.92 8.57
N THR A 49 -17.79 27.48 8.63
CA THR A 49 -17.99 28.87 9.03
C THR A 49 -18.07 28.96 10.55
N ASP A 50 -17.35 29.90 11.16
CA ASP A 50 -17.49 30.16 12.58
C ASP A 50 -18.67 31.09 12.90
N LYS A 51 -18.90 31.33 14.19
CA LYS A 51 -19.94 32.23 14.70
C LYS A 51 -19.80 33.69 14.25
N ASN A 52 -18.62 34.09 13.75
CA ASN A 52 -18.33 35.43 13.25
C ASN A 52 -18.36 35.49 11.70
N GLY A 53 -18.76 34.41 11.03
CA GLY A 53 -18.82 34.35 9.56
C GLY A 53 -17.48 34.03 8.89
N TYR A 54 -16.40 33.77 9.64
CA TYR A 54 -15.09 33.46 9.05
C TYR A 54 -15.00 32.01 8.59
N ILE A 55 -14.46 31.80 7.40
CA ILE A 55 -14.28 30.47 6.81
C ILE A 55 -12.99 29.85 7.33
N ASN A 56 -13.13 28.73 8.03
CA ASN A 56 -12.02 27.93 8.55
C ASN A 56 -11.93 26.60 7.79
N LEU A 57 -10.71 26.20 7.39
CA LEU A 57 -10.44 24.89 6.81
C LEU A 57 -10.03 23.90 7.91
N LYS A 58 -10.85 22.88 8.15
CA LYS A 58 -10.57 21.81 9.11
C LYS A 58 -10.23 20.52 8.38
N ASN A 59 -9.24 19.78 8.88
CA ASN A 59 -8.96 18.44 8.39
C ASN A 59 -10.15 17.52 8.69
N VAL A 60 -10.49 16.66 7.74
CA VAL A 60 -11.46 15.58 7.91
C VAL A 60 -10.69 14.34 8.36
N ASN A 61 -11.01 13.87 9.55
CA ASN A 61 -10.40 12.65 10.10
C ASN A 61 -10.99 11.40 9.44
N GLY A 62 -10.20 10.33 9.40
CA GLY A 62 -10.66 9.01 8.96
C GLY A 62 -10.81 8.81 7.45
N ALA A 63 -10.56 9.84 6.65
CA ALA A 63 -10.63 9.75 5.19
C ALA A 63 -9.37 10.30 4.53
N PHE A 64 -9.11 9.83 3.32
CA PHE A 64 -8.08 10.37 2.44
C PHE A 64 -8.66 10.69 1.08
N VAL A 65 -8.07 11.69 0.41
CA VAL A 65 -8.43 12.09 -0.95
C VAL A 65 -7.23 11.99 -1.89
N CYS A 66 -7.47 11.43 -3.08
CA CYS A 66 -6.55 11.48 -4.19
C CYS A 66 -6.94 12.64 -5.13
N VAL A 67 -5.98 13.50 -5.46
CA VAL A 67 -6.20 14.63 -6.39
C VAL A 67 -5.44 14.47 -7.71
N ASN A 68 -4.81 13.31 -7.92
CA ASN A 68 -4.08 13.03 -9.16
C ASN A 68 -5.07 12.80 -10.32
N PRO A 69 -5.15 13.69 -11.32
CA PRO A 69 -6.12 13.56 -12.42
C PRO A 69 -5.88 12.31 -13.28
N SER A 70 -4.67 11.77 -13.27
CA SER A 70 -4.34 10.54 -13.99
C SER A 70 -4.83 9.28 -13.27
N CYS A 71 -5.25 9.37 -12.00
CA CYS A 71 -5.67 8.21 -11.23
C CYS A 71 -7.03 7.67 -11.71
N PRO A 72 -7.17 6.36 -11.96
CA PRO A 72 -8.43 5.76 -12.39
C PRO A 72 -9.61 6.07 -11.44
N SER A 73 -9.35 6.03 -10.13
CA SER A 73 -10.34 6.35 -9.10
C SER A 73 -10.84 7.80 -9.19
N VAL A 74 -9.97 8.74 -9.55
CA VAL A 74 -10.33 10.15 -9.74
C VAL A 74 -11.16 10.32 -11.00
N LYS A 75 -10.77 9.65 -12.09
CA LYS A 75 -11.54 9.65 -13.35
C LYS A 75 -12.94 9.06 -13.18
N ALA A 76 -13.10 8.10 -12.27
CA ALA A 76 -14.39 7.50 -11.91
C ALA A 76 -15.19 8.31 -10.87
N GLY A 77 -14.71 9.46 -10.41
CA GLY A 77 -15.36 10.27 -9.36
C GLY A 77 -15.28 9.68 -7.95
N GLN A 78 -14.51 8.59 -7.75
CA GLN A 78 -14.36 7.88 -6.49
C GLN A 78 -13.00 8.20 -5.85
N ASN A 79 -12.71 9.48 -5.61
CA ASN A 79 -11.38 9.90 -5.19
C ASN A 79 -11.16 9.93 -3.67
N THR A 80 -12.21 9.67 -2.89
CA THR A 80 -12.21 9.76 -1.42
C THR A 80 -12.54 8.40 -0.83
N HIS A 81 -11.70 7.93 0.10
CA HIS A 81 -11.86 6.63 0.75
C HIS A 81 -11.56 6.71 2.24
N ALA A 82 -12.16 5.81 3.01
CA ALA A 82 -11.80 5.62 4.41
C ALA A 82 -10.34 5.20 4.52
N ARG A 83 -9.61 5.81 5.45
CA ARG A 83 -8.18 5.53 5.68
C ARG A 83 -7.94 4.05 5.98
N ASP A 84 -8.77 3.48 6.84
CA ASP A 84 -8.56 2.13 7.34
C ASP A 84 -8.82 1.09 6.23
N ASN A 85 -9.80 1.35 5.35
CA ASN A 85 -10.03 0.53 4.16
C ASN A 85 -8.83 0.58 3.20
N LEU A 86 -8.30 1.78 2.92
CA LEU A 86 -7.09 1.91 2.11
C LEU A 86 -5.94 1.15 2.75
N ASN A 87 -5.69 1.31 4.05
CA ASN A 87 -4.59 0.61 4.72
C ASN A 87 -4.75 -0.92 4.63
N ALA A 88 -5.96 -1.45 4.86
CA ALA A 88 -6.23 -2.87 4.77
C ALA A 88 -5.97 -3.43 3.37
N VAL A 89 -6.40 -2.72 2.32
CA VAL A 89 -6.12 -3.13 0.93
C VAL A 89 -4.63 -3.05 0.63
N ALA A 90 -3.91 -2.03 1.11
CA ALA A 90 -2.47 -1.88 0.85
C ALA A 90 -1.69 -3.04 1.47
N ILE A 91 -2.06 -3.43 2.68
CA ILE A 91 -1.50 -4.57 3.40
C ILE A 91 -1.79 -5.86 2.63
N GLY A 92 -3.05 -6.14 2.31
CA GLY A 92 -3.44 -7.36 1.59
C GLY A 92 -2.72 -7.47 0.23
N LEU A 93 -2.63 -6.36 -0.49
CA LEU A 93 -1.90 -6.27 -1.75
C LEU A 93 -0.40 -6.53 -1.57
N SER A 94 0.22 -5.98 -0.53
CA SER A 94 1.64 -6.24 -0.21
C SER A 94 1.92 -7.70 0.16
N GLY A 95 1.02 -8.33 0.92
CA GLY A 95 1.09 -9.75 1.27
C GLY A 95 0.95 -10.62 0.02
N MET A 96 -0.03 -10.31 -0.84
CA MET A 96 -0.23 -11.03 -2.10
C MET A 96 0.99 -10.94 -3.02
N ALA A 97 1.60 -9.76 -3.19
CA ALA A 97 2.81 -9.62 -3.99
C ALA A 97 4.00 -10.39 -3.39
N THR A 98 4.11 -10.41 -2.06
CA THR A 98 5.15 -11.19 -1.38
C THR A 98 4.97 -12.68 -1.64
N LEU A 99 3.73 -13.19 -1.54
CA LEU A 99 3.42 -14.60 -1.78
C LEU A 99 3.61 -15.03 -3.24
N LEU A 100 3.16 -14.21 -4.18
CA LEU A 100 3.16 -14.57 -5.61
C LEU A 100 4.48 -14.25 -6.30
N LEU A 101 5.17 -13.18 -5.89
CA LEU A 101 6.35 -12.65 -6.58
C LEU A 101 7.62 -12.73 -5.73
N GLY A 102 7.53 -13.09 -4.44
CA GLY A 102 8.65 -13.03 -3.50
C GLY A 102 9.14 -11.60 -3.24
N LYS A 103 8.35 -10.58 -3.59
CA LYS A 103 8.72 -9.16 -3.54
C LYS A 103 7.53 -8.33 -3.07
N THR A 104 7.79 -7.31 -2.24
CA THR A 104 6.77 -6.31 -1.91
C THR A 104 6.70 -5.21 -2.98
N PHE A 105 5.61 -4.45 -3.00
CA PHE A 105 5.50 -3.29 -3.88
C PHE A 105 6.61 -2.29 -3.59
N PRO A 106 7.29 -1.76 -4.63
CA PRO A 106 8.35 -0.75 -4.50
C PRO A 106 7.95 0.44 -3.61
N GLN A 107 6.67 0.79 -3.64
CA GLN A 107 6.12 1.98 -3.02
C GLN A 107 5.96 1.84 -1.50
N PHE A 108 6.00 0.60 -1.02
CA PHE A 108 5.97 0.25 0.40
C PHE A 108 7.36 -0.10 0.94
N ASN A 109 8.41 -0.01 0.11
CA ASN A 109 9.77 -0.33 0.50
C ASN A 109 10.62 0.96 0.59
N ARG A 110 11.11 1.26 1.79
CA ARG A 110 11.93 2.45 2.07
C ARG A 110 13.26 2.48 1.34
N ASN A 111 13.87 1.31 1.13
CA ASN A 111 15.23 1.16 0.63
C ASN A 111 15.24 0.49 -0.76
N ILE A 112 14.18 0.68 -1.55
CA ILE A 112 14.06 0.08 -2.88
C ILE A 112 15.06 0.71 -3.85
N SER A 113 15.81 -0.11 -4.58
CA SER A 113 16.65 0.35 -5.68
C SER A 113 15.86 0.38 -7.00
N PRO A 114 16.31 1.15 -8.01
CA PRO A 114 15.72 1.10 -9.35
C PRO A 114 15.70 -0.32 -9.93
N SER A 115 16.81 -1.07 -9.79
CA SER A 115 16.88 -2.46 -10.24
C SER A 115 15.85 -3.37 -9.56
N GLN A 116 15.60 -3.21 -8.27
CA GLN A 116 14.57 -3.97 -7.57
C GLN A 116 13.15 -3.61 -8.04
N THR A 117 12.93 -2.34 -8.41
CA THR A 117 11.67 -1.88 -9.00
C THR A 117 11.44 -2.51 -10.38
N ASP A 118 12.47 -2.55 -11.21
CA ASP A 118 12.41 -3.17 -12.53
C ASP A 118 12.15 -4.68 -12.44
N GLN A 119 12.83 -5.37 -11.52
CA GLN A 119 12.57 -6.79 -11.23
C GLN A 119 11.12 -7.02 -10.81
N PHE A 120 10.59 -6.20 -9.91
CA PHE A 120 9.18 -6.29 -9.51
C PHE A 120 8.25 -6.13 -10.72
N ASN A 121 8.48 -5.12 -11.55
CA ASN A 121 7.67 -4.84 -12.73
C ASN A 121 7.70 -5.99 -13.73
N GLN A 122 8.86 -6.61 -13.95
CA GLN A 122 8.99 -7.79 -14.83
C GLN A 122 8.23 -8.99 -14.29
N LEU A 123 8.35 -9.29 -12.99
CA LEU A 123 7.63 -10.39 -12.35
C LEU A 123 6.12 -10.17 -12.38
N ALA A 124 5.67 -8.94 -12.08
CA ALA A 124 4.26 -8.58 -12.13
C ALA A 124 3.70 -8.66 -13.56
N ALA A 125 4.45 -8.19 -14.56
CA ALA A 125 4.05 -8.30 -15.96
C ALA A 125 3.93 -9.77 -16.39
N ALA A 126 4.93 -10.60 -16.08
CA ALA A 126 4.90 -12.03 -16.36
C ALA A 126 3.67 -12.70 -15.74
N PHE A 127 3.40 -12.42 -14.45
CA PHE A 127 2.22 -12.90 -13.74
C PHE A 127 0.91 -12.50 -14.44
N CYS A 128 0.76 -11.22 -14.79
CA CYS A 128 -0.45 -10.72 -15.47
C CYS A 128 -0.67 -11.32 -16.86
N THR A 129 0.41 -11.68 -17.57
CA THR A 129 0.34 -12.34 -18.88
C THR A 129 0.15 -13.86 -18.81
N GLY A 130 0.06 -14.45 -17.61
CA GLY A 130 -0.04 -15.90 -17.42
C GLY A 130 1.25 -16.66 -17.74
N ASN A 131 2.37 -15.95 -17.88
CA ASN A 131 3.67 -16.59 -18.05
C ASN A 131 4.14 -17.16 -16.71
N ALA A 132 4.80 -18.32 -16.74
CA ALA A 132 5.32 -18.95 -15.53
C ALA A 132 6.33 -18.02 -14.83
N VAL A 133 5.93 -17.46 -13.70
CA VAL A 133 6.84 -16.76 -12.79
C VAL A 133 7.65 -17.83 -12.08
N LYS A 134 8.95 -17.92 -12.34
CA LYS A 134 9.83 -18.78 -11.55
C LYS A 134 9.89 -18.20 -10.13
N PRO A 135 9.45 -18.93 -9.10
CA PRO A 135 9.63 -18.49 -7.73
C PRO A 135 11.11 -18.26 -7.49
N ILE A 136 11.47 -17.12 -6.92
CA ILE A 136 12.83 -16.93 -6.45
C ILE A 136 12.97 -17.82 -5.22
N THR A 137 13.62 -18.97 -5.38
CA THR A 137 13.98 -19.83 -4.27
C THR A 137 14.79 -18.98 -3.30
N ALA A 138 14.31 -18.82 -2.07
CA ALA A 138 15.11 -18.24 -1.01
C ALA A 138 16.36 -19.12 -0.87
N GLY A 139 17.50 -18.60 -1.30
CA GLY A 139 18.79 -19.20 -1.02
C GLY A 139 19.01 -19.10 0.48
N TYR A 140 18.65 -20.15 1.21
CA TYR A 140 19.20 -20.36 2.54
C TYR A 140 20.69 -20.63 2.34
N ASN A 141 21.52 -19.62 2.62
CA ASN A 141 22.95 -19.84 2.75
C ASN A 141 23.16 -20.76 3.94
N THR A 142 23.81 -21.89 3.67
CA THR A 142 24.28 -22.94 4.58
C THR A 142 24.94 -22.43 5.85
#